data_AF-A0A6A4I3A8-F1
#
_entry.id   AF-A0A6A4I3A8-F1
#
_cell.length_a   1.000
_cell.length_b   1.000
_cell.length_c   1.000
_cell.angle_alpha   90.00
_cell.angle_beta   90.00
_cell.angle_gamma   90.00
#
_symmetry.space_group_name_H-M   'P 1'
#
loop_
_entity.id
_entity.type
_entity.pdbx_description
1 polymer ?
#
loop_
_entity_poly.entity_id
_entity_poly.type
_entity_poly.pdbx_seq_one_letter_code
_entity_poly.pdbx_strand_id
1 'polypeptide(L)'
;MDELKRVHEAQVSELTRRKDAILVDITSLRNLLSPIRRVPVEILSEIFELSCLPDKGIVTASHDIVRRTTTLSKVCVAWRNASISTPRLW
;
A
#
# COMPACT_ATOMS: atom_id res chain seq x y z
N MET A 1 26.23 -30.76 27.81
CA MET A 1 25.36 -29.60 28.14
C MET A 1 25.58 -28.46 27.15
N ASP A 2 26.81 -27.97 27.00
CA ASP A 2 27.11 -26.82 26.13
C ASP A 2 26.92 -27.09 24.63
N GLU A 3 27.32 -28.28 24.17
CA GLU A 3 27.15 -28.70 22.78
C GLU A 3 25.69 -28.91 22.38
N LEU A 4 24.87 -29.45 23.29
CA LEU A 4 23.42 -29.61 23.10
C LEU A 4 22.72 -28.24 22.99
N LYS A 5 23.15 -27.26 23.79
CA LYS A 5 22.65 -25.89 23.74
C LYS A 5 22.99 -25.23 22.40
N ARG A 6 24.24 -25.37 21.93
CA ARG A 6 24.68 -24.84 20.63
C ARG A 6 23.91 -25.43 19.46
N VAL A 7 23.65 -26.74 19.48
CA VAL A 7 22.85 -27.40 18.44
C VAL A 7 21.41 -26.86 18.44
N HIS A 8 20.80 -26.71 19.61
CA HIS A 8 19.44 -26.16 19.71
C HIS A 8 19.35 -24.71 19.21
N GLU A 9 20.31 -23.86 19.60
CA GLU A 9 20.39 -22.47 19.13
C GLU A 9 20.55 -22.39 17.60
N ALA A 10 21.37 -23.26 17.01
CA ALA A 10 21.53 -23.33 15.56
C ALA A 10 20.24 -23.76 14.84
N GLN A 11 19.50 -24.72 15.40
CA GLN A 11 18.21 -25.16 14.86
C GLN A 11 17.16 -24.04 14.92
N VAL A 12 17.07 -23.32 16.05
CA VAL A 12 16.16 -22.19 16.21
C VAL A 12 16.51 -21.06 15.22
N SER A 13 17.80 -20.77 15.05
CA SER A 13 18.25 -19.77 14.08
C SER A 13 17.86 -20.12 12.65
N GLU A 14 18.09 -21.37 12.23
CA GLU A 14 17.73 -21.81 10.89
C GLU A 14 16.21 -21.81 10.64
N LEU A 15 15.41 -22.26 11.62
CA LEU A 15 13.95 -22.19 11.53
C LEU A 15 13.44 -20.76 11.46
N THR A 16 14.04 -19.85 12.23
CA THR A 16 13.71 -18.42 12.20
C THR A 16 14.00 -17.83 10.83
N ARG A 17 15.19 -18.11 10.27
CA ARG A 17 15.57 -17.66 8.93
C ARG A 17 14.61 -18.16 7.85
N ARG A 18 14.20 -19.43 7.92
CA ARG A 18 13.21 -20.00 6.97
C ARG A 18 11.85 -19.34 7.11
N LYS A 19 11.36 -19.15 8.34
CA LYS A 19 10.12 -18.44 8.61
C LYS A 19 10.16 -17.03 8.03
N ASP A 20 11.25 -16.30 8.24
CA ASP A 20 11.40 -14.92 7.76
C ASP A 20 11.42 -14.85 6.23
N ALA A 21 12.12 -15.78 5.57
CA ALA A 21 12.09 -15.89 4.10
C ALA A 21 10.65 -16.11 3.57
N ILE A 22 9.91 -17.04 4.16
CA ILE A 22 8.51 -17.29 3.78
C ILE A 22 7.63 -16.05 4.02
N LEU A 23 7.85 -15.30 5.10
CA LEU A 23 7.10 -14.07 5.37
C LEU A 23 7.39 -12.97 4.35
N VAL A 24 8.61 -12.87 3.85
CA VAL A 24 8.98 -11.98 2.75
C VAL A 24 8.21 -12.37 1.47
N ASP A 25 8.15 -13.66 1.15
CA ASP A 25 7.42 -14.16 -0.02
C ASP A 25 5.92 -13.89 0.09
N ILE A 26 5.32 -14.18 1.24
CA ILE A 26 3.90 -13.90 1.52
C ILE A 26 3.61 -12.40 1.36
N THR A 27 4.49 -11.54 1.87
CA THR A 27 4.33 -10.08 1.75
C THR A 27 4.37 -9.64 0.29
N SER A 28 5.28 -10.21 -0.49
CA SER A 28 5.40 -9.95 -1.93
C SER A 28 4.13 -10.39 -2.69
N LEU A 29 3.64 -11.60 -2.42
CA LEU A 29 2.40 -12.11 -3.01
C LEU A 29 1.17 -11.27 -2.63
N ARG A 30 1.05 -10.87 -1.36
CA ARG A 30 -0.04 -9.97 -0.92
C ARG A 30 0.01 -8.62 -1.63
N ASN A 31 1.20 -8.08 -1.86
CA ASN A 31 1.36 -6.83 -2.61
C ASN A 31 0.95 -6.99 -4.08
N LEU A 32 1.28 -8.11 -4.72
CA LEU A 32 0.91 -8.42 -6.11
C LEU A 32 -0.59 -8.67 -6.27
N LEU A 33 -1.16 -9.44 -5.34
CA LEU A 33 -2.58 -9.79 -5.32
C LEU A 33 -3.46 -8.71 -4.70
N SER A 34 -2.87 -7.59 -4.27
CA SER A 34 -3.59 -6.48 -3.67
C SER A 34 -4.71 -6.02 -4.60
N PRO A 35 -5.96 -5.88 -4.10
CA PRO A 35 -7.09 -5.46 -4.91
C PRO A 35 -6.78 -4.22 -5.75
N ILE A 36 -5.99 -3.29 -5.22
CA ILE A 36 -5.74 -2.02 -5.88
C ILE A 36 -4.89 -2.09 -7.14
N ARG A 37 -4.18 -3.20 -7.37
CA ARG A 37 -3.51 -3.45 -8.65
C ARG A 37 -4.43 -4.09 -9.69
N ARG A 38 -5.61 -4.55 -9.27
CA ARG A 38 -6.61 -5.26 -10.09
C ARG A 38 -7.87 -4.43 -10.34
N VAL A 39 -8.08 -3.38 -9.54
CA VAL A 39 -9.18 -2.43 -9.71
C VAL A 39 -8.95 -1.66 -11.02
N PRO A 40 -9.95 -1.58 -11.91
CA PRO A 40 -9.88 -0.74 -13.10
C PRO A 40 -9.58 0.72 -12.74
N VAL A 41 -8.84 1.41 -13.60
CA VAL A 41 -8.40 2.78 -13.31
C VAL A 41 -9.58 3.74 -13.12
N GLU A 42 -10.69 3.49 -13.79
CA GLU A 42 -11.93 4.27 -13.71
C GLU A 42 -12.53 4.21 -12.30
N ILE A 43 -12.61 3.01 -11.72
CA ILE A 43 -13.12 2.81 -10.37
C ILE A 43 -12.17 3.42 -9.34
N LEU A 44 -10.86 3.29 -9.55
CA LEU A 44 -9.87 3.93 -8.68
C LEU A 44 -9.97 5.46 -8.73
N SER A 45 -10.22 6.02 -9.92
CA SER A 45 -10.42 7.46 -10.14
C SER A 45 -11.66 7.95 -9.40
N GLU A 46 -12.77 7.22 -9.48
CA GLU A 46 -14.00 7.54 -8.75
C GLU A 46 -13.79 7.53 -7.22
N ILE A 47 -13.06 6.54 -6.69
CA ILE A 47 -12.69 6.51 -5.27
C ILE A 47 -11.85 7.74 -4.88
N PHE A 48 -10.91 8.13 -5.74
CA PHE A 48 -10.06 9.29 -5.48
C PHE A 48 -10.85 10.60 -5.47
N GLU A 49 -11.78 10.76 -6.40
CA GLU A 49 -12.69 11.90 -6.45
C GLU A 49 -13.56 11.97 -5.19
N LEU A 50 -14.17 10.86 -4.78
CA LEU A 50 -14.94 10.80 -3.53
C LEU A 50 -14.08 11.12 -2.30
N SER A 51 -12.79 10.81 -2.35
CA SER A 51 -11.85 11.06 -1.26
C SER A 51 -11.28 12.49 -1.26
N CYS A 52 -11.18 13.12 -2.43
CA CYS A 52 -10.47 14.38 -2.63
C CYS A 52 -11.35 15.55 -3.00
N LEU A 53 -12.62 15.34 -3.36
CA LEU A 53 -13.54 16.42 -3.67
C LEU A 53 -14.45 16.69 -2.47
N PRO A 54 -14.87 17.95 -2.28
CA PRO A 54 -15.81 18.29 -1.21
C PRO A 54 -17.15 17.61 -1.43
N ASP A 55 -17.75 17.12 -0.34
CA ASP A 55 -19.13 16.61 -0.40
C ASP A 55 -20.06 17.73 -0.88
N LYS A 56 -20.87 17.42 -1.90
CA LYS A 56 -21.82 18.34 -2.55
C LYS A 56 -21.19 19.61 -3.14
N GLY A 57 -19.88 19.62 -3.41
CA GLY A 57 -19.20 20.77 -4.00
C GLY A 57 -18.94 21.93 -3.03
N ILE A 58 -19.21 21.76 -1.73
CA ILE A 58 -19.03 22.81 -0.73
C ILE A 58 -17.56 22.84 -0.27
N VAL A 59 -16.76 23.71 -0.88
CA VAL A 59 -15.37 23.92 -0.48
C VAL A 59 -15.33 24.65 0.86
N THR A 60 -14.87 23.97 1.91
CA THR A 60 -14.58 24.59 3.21
C THR A 60 -13.11 24.98 3.31
N ALA A 61 -12.76 25.89 4.24
CA ALA A 61 -11.37 26.28 4.47
C ALA A 61 -10.44 25.11 4.86
N SER A 62 -10.99 24.00 5.34
CA SER A 62 -10.25 22.76 5.65
C SER A 62 -10.09 21.84 4.44
N HIS A 63 -10.71 22.16 3.30
CA HIS A 63 -10.71 21.32 2.12
C HIS A 63 -9.54 21.66 1.19
N ASP A 64 -8.36 21.12 1.53
CA ASP A 64 -7.16 21.21 0.67
C ASP A 64 -7.08 20.01 -0.31
N ILE A 65 -7.61 20.21 -1.52
CA ILE A 65 -7.58 19.20 -2.58
C ILE A 65 -6.15 18.83 -2.97
N VAL A 66 -5.25 19.80 -3.07
CA VAL A 66 -3.85 19.58 -3.46
C VAL A 66 -3.16 18.68 -2.45
N ARG A 67 -3.34 18.92 -1.14
CA ARG A 67 -2.80 18.07 -0.08
C ARG A 67 -3.36 16.65 -0.13
N ARG A 68 -4.66 16.49 -0.41
CA ARG A 68 -5.29 15.16 -0.52
C ARG A 68 -4.76 14.38 -1.73
N THR A 69 -4.79 14.99 -2.91
CA THR A 69 -4.31 14.42 -4.17
C THR A 69 -2.82 14.05 -4.08
N THR A 70 -1.99 14.93 -3.51
CA THR A 70 -0.56 14.66 -3.27
C THR A 70 -0.32 13.54 -2.26
N THR A 71 -1.18 13.38 -1.26
CA THR A 71 -1.11 12.27 -0.30
C THR A 71 -1.40 10.94 -1.00
N LEU A 72 -2.46 10.86 -1.81
CA LEU A 72 -2.78 9.66 -2.60
C LEU A 72 -1.65 9.30 -3.57
N SER A 73 -1.08 10.29 -4.26
CA SER A 73 0.02 10.12 -5.22
C SER A 73 1.34 9.59 -4.61
N LYS A 74 1.45 9.57 -3.28
CA LYS A 74 2.63 9.04 -2.55
C LYS A 74 2.48 7.58 -2.14
N VAL A 75 1.30 6.97 -2.28
CA VAL A 75 1.04 5.58 -1.85
C VAL A 75 1.82 4.57 -2.69
N CYS A 76 1.68 4.62 -4.02
CA CYS A 76 2.45 3.79 -4.94
C CYS A 76 2.44 4.37 -6.37
N VAL A 77 3.21 3.77 -7.27
CA VAL A 77 3.29 4.18 -8.68
C VAL A 77 1.92 4.10 -9.38
N ALA A 78 1.14 3.05 -9.12
CA ALA A 78 -0.19 2.92 -9.74
C ALA A 78 -1.15 4.03 -9.30
N TRP A 79 -1.17 4.38 -8.01
CA TRP A 79 -2.01 5.48 -7.49
C TRP A 79 -1.57 6.84 -8.03
N ARG A 80 -0.26 7.06 -8.16
CA ARG A 80 0.26 8.28 -8.78
C ARG A 80 -0.21 8.42 -10.22
N ASN A 81 -0.09 7.36 -11.01
CA ASN A 81 -0.51 7.38 -12.40
C ASN A 81 -2.02 7.63 -12.52
N ALA A 82 -2.83 6.93 -11.72
CA ALA A 82 -4.28 7.13 -11.69
C ALA A 82 -4.66 8.55 -11.25
N SER A 83 -3.97 9.11 -10.25
CA SER A 83 -4.22 10.47 -9.76
C SER A 83 -3.85 11.54 -10.79
N ILE A 84 -2.76 11.36 -11.53
CA ILE A 84 -2.38 12.27 -12.62
C ILE A 84 -3.33 12.13 -13.81
N SER A 85 -3.81 10.91 -14.10
CA SER A 85 -4.75 10.65 -15.19
C SER A 85 -6.20 11.02 -14.88
N THR A 86 -6.48 11.59 -13.70
CA THR A 86 -7.82 12.03 -13.28
C THR A 86 -7.85 13.56 -13.21
N PRO A 87 -8.21 14.27 -14.31
CA PRO A 87 -8.16 15.73 -14.35
C PRO A 87 -8.99 16.42 -13.28
N ARG A 88 -10.06 15.78 -12.79
CA ARG A 88 -10.95 16.35 -11.76
C ARG A 88 -10.30 16.51 -10.38
N LEU A 89 -9.11 15.92 -10.15
CA LEU A 89 -8.37 16.02 -8.89
C LEU A 89 -7.43 17.23 -8.81
N TRP A 90 -7.35 18.03 -9.88
CA TRP A 90 -6.47 19.17 -10.08
C TRP A 90 -7.27 20.39 -10.51
#